data_AF-A0AAD7K7J6-F1
#
_entry.id   AF-A0AAD7K7J6-F1
#
_cell.length_a   1.000
_cell.length_b   1.000
_cell.length_c   1.000
_cell.angle_alpha   90.00
_cell.angle_beta   90.00
_cell.angle_gamma   90.00
#
_symmetry.space_group_name_H-M   'P 1'
#
loop_
_entity.id
_entity.type
_entity.pdbx_description
1 polymer ?
#
loop_
_entity_poly.entity_id
_entity_poly.type
_entity_poly.pdbx_seq_one_letter_code
_entity_poly.pdbx_strand_id
1 'polypeptide(L)'
;MLNKPPERGDVLDDRIDRTTSPLSAKLADNAILLECSRVLGNGARVPLPFDWDLKIHRGALGNGSVAFFPGVLVALRGRNGGGGYFQVSEVLMPPVLPPAPSVTSEANSAFSMFIASGPYTPDTDLGFRPWRSMITKIQKTKPAVVLLLGPFIDALHPQIKSGEVDSPPLNLFRTRIIDPQRAYLDLVPGSIAILVPSVRDLLSDHAVFPQTVTCRIPTEYGSAFIKTVYTTTALNPSFTSTGAYVVSDVARAVKKRDCRRSLSAS
;
A
#
# COMPACT_ATOMS: atom_id res chain seq x y z
N MET A 1 26.79 1.49 35.09
CA MET A 1 27.27 0.09 35.08
C MET A 1 26.24 -0.72 34.33
N LEU A 2 26.45 -1.31 33.15
CA LEU A 2 27.55 -1.39 32.21
C LEU A 2 26.94 -1.15 30.82
N ASN A 3 27.57 -0.31 30.00
CA ASN A 3 27.50 -0.43 28.55
C ASN A 3 28.17 -1.77 28.21
N LYS A 4 27.41 -2.85 28.16
CA LYS A 4 27.90 -4.11 27.62
C LYS A 4 27.73 -4.02 26.10
N PRO A 5 28.80 -3.97 25.29
CA PRO A 5 28.65 -4.10 23.85
C PRO A 5 28.01 -5.46 23.54
N PRO A 6 27.22 -5.55 22.46
CA PRO A 6 26.58 -6.81 22.08
C PRO A 6 27.63 -7.92 21.98
N GLU A 7 27.42 -9.00 22.73
CA GLU A 7 28.32 -10.15 22.78
C GLU A 7 28.05 -11.12 21.63
N ARG A 8 28.93 -12.12 21.51
CA ARG A 8 29.04 -13.03 20.38
C ARG A 8 27.74 -13.82 20.16
N GLY A 9 26.91 -13.38 19.22
CA GLY A 9 25.70 -14.11 18.79
C GLY A 9 24.38 -13.38 18.95
N ASP A 10 24.39 -12.09 19.27
CA ASP A 10 23.19 -11.30 19.46
C ASP A 10 22.35 -11.17 18.18
N VAL A 11 21.03 -11.30 18.37
CA VAL A 11 20.00 -11.02 17.36
C VAL A 11 19.52 -9.59 17.59
N LEU A 12 19.61 -8.75 16.56
CA LEU A 12 19.14 -7.36 16.59
C LEU A 12 17.86 -7.23 15.78
N ASP A 13 16.79 -6.76 16.44
CA ASP A 13 15.48 -6.48 15.85
C ASP A 13 15.32 -4.96 15.68
N ASP A 14 15.78 -4.44 14.55
CA ASP A 14 15.97 -3.01 14.36
C ASP A 14 15.62 -2.57 12.92
N ARG A 15 15.62 -1.25 12.67
CA ARG A 15 15.15 -0.68 11.40
C ARG A 15 16.31 -0.47 10.44
N ILE A 16 16.16 -0.86 9.18
CA ILE A 16 17.12 -0.45 8.13
C ILE A 16 16.93 1.03 7.81
N ASP A 17 18.02 1.78 7.89
CA ASP A 17 18.16 3.14 7.40
C ASP A 17 19.26 3.22 6.33
N ARG A 18 19.49 4.41 5.80
CA ARG A 18 20.46 4.66 4.73
C ARG A 18 21.39 5.81 5.07
N THR A 19 22.59 5.79 4.50
CA THR A 19 23.47 6.98 4.50
C THR A 19 22.84 8.12 3.67
N THR A 20 23.28 9.36 3.91
CA THR A 20 22.74 10.67 3.48
C THR A 20 22.66 10.92 1.96
N SER A 21 22.09 9.98 1.21
CA SER A 21 21.76 10.04 -0.21
C SER A 21 20.38 10.69 -0.45
N PRO A 22 20.07 11.24 -1.63
CA PRO A 22 18.75 11.83 -1.92
C PRO A 22 17.63 10.81 -1.75
N LEU A 23 16.47 11.23 -1.21
CA LEU A 23 15.29 10.38 -0.85
C LEU A 23 14.77 9.45 -1.96
N SER A 24 15.11 9.72 -3.22
CA SER A 24 14.66 8.95 -4.38
C SER A 24 15.69 7.94 -4.93
N ALA A 25 16.90 7.87 -4.38
CA ALA A 25 17.94 6.96 -4.89
C ALA A 25 17.70 5.51 -4.45
N LYS A 26 18.03 4.57 -5.33
CA LYS A 26 18.05 3.13 -5.03
C LYS A 26 19.07 2.86 -3.93
N LEU A 27 18.73 2.01 -2.97
CA LEU A 27 19.63 1.65 -1.87
C LEU A 27 20.83 0.88 -2.41
N ALA A 28 22.03 1.38 -2.17
CA ALA A 28 23.29 0.70 -2.49
C ALA A 28 23.72 -0.19 -1.31
N ASP A 29 24.42 -1.28 -1.60
CA ASP A 29 24.87 -2.25 -0.58
C ASP A 29 25.77 -1.65 0.49
N ASN A 30 26.63 -0.70 0.12
CA ASN A 30 27.55 -0.02 1.04
C ASN A 30 26.91 1.16 1.79
N ALA A 31 25.63 1.46 1.51
CA ALA A 31 24.90 2.59 2.07
C ALA A 31 23.86 2.16 3.13
N ILE A 32 23.87 0.88 3.53
CA ILE A 32 22.89 0.31 4.46
C ILE A 32 23.34 0.54 5.90
N LEU A 33 22.45 1.12 6.70
CA LEU A 33 22.64 1.36 8.14
C LEU A 33 21.57 0.60 8.92
N LEU A 34 21.91 0.13 10.12
CA LEU A 34 20.95 -0.32 11.13
C LEU A 34 20.68 0.85 12.08
N GLU A 35 19.42 1.26 12.19
CA GLU A 35 18.95 2.20 13.20
C GLU A 35 18.37 1.41 14.37
N CYS A 36 19.08 1.46 15.50
CA CYS A 36 18.69 0.76 16.71
C CYS A 36 17.51 1.44 17.41
N SER A 37 16.70 0.65 18.12
CA SER A 37 15.65 1.20 18.99
C SER A 37 16.23 2.14 20.05
N ARG A 38 15.39 3.07 20.56
CA ARG A 38 15.79 3.96 21.66
C ARG A 38 16.14 3.19 22.95
N VAL A 39 15.49 2.05 23.16
CA VAL A 39 15.67 1.24 24.37
C VAL A 39 17.01 0.50 24.36
N LEU A 40 17.38 -0.09 23.22
CA LEU A 40 18.58 -0.92 23.12
C LEU A 40 19.84 -0.14 22.70
N GLY A 41 19.68 0.86 21.83
CA GLY A 41 20.80 1.57 21.22
C GLY A 41 20.65 3.08 21.17
N ASN A 42 19.69 3.66 21.91
CA ASN A 42 19.43 5.11 21.95
C ASN A 42 19.27 5.76 20.56
N GLY A 43 18.76 5.02 19.55
CA GLY A 43 18.65 5.54 18.18
C GLY A 43 19.96 5.57 17.39
N ALA A 44 21.01 4.90 17.88
CA ALA A 44 22.30 4.83 17.20
C ALA A 44 22.16 4.19 15.82
N ARG A 45 23.03 4.64 14.90
CA ARG A 45 23.07 4.15 13.53
C ARG A 45 24.42 3.52 13.25
N VAL A 46 24.41 2.27 12.80
CA VAL A 46 25.62 1.47 12.59
C VAL A 46 25.65 0.93 11.15
N PRO A 47 26.78 1.07 10.42
CA PRO A 47 26.94 0.45 9.10
C PRO A 47 26.75 -1.07 9.12
N LEU A 48 26.10 -1.59 8.09
CA LEU A 48 25.79 -3.02 7.92
C LEU A 48 26.51 -3.65 6.73
N PRO A 49 27.82 -3.97 6.84
CA PRO A 49 28.45 -4.86 5.88
C PRO A 49 27.92 -6.29 6.05
N PHE A 50 27.59 -6.93 4.94
CA PHE A 50 27.16 -8.33 4.89
C PHE A 50 28.35 -9.24 4.62
N ASP A 51 28.41 -10.36 5.33
CA ASP A 51 29.35 -11.43 5.04
C ASP A 51 29.08 -12.04 3.66
N TRP A 52 30.11 -12.63 3.05
CA TRP A 52 30.00 -13.31 1.76
C TRP A 52 29.23 -14.64 1.90
N ASP A 53 29.36 -15.33 3.03
CA ASP A 53 28.63 -16.56 3.39
C ASP A 53 27.35 -16.22 4.19
N LEU A 54 26.54 -15.28 3.68
CA LEU A 54 25.32 -14.81 4.36
C LEU A 54 24.25 -15.92 4.40
N LYS A 55 23.81 -16.30 5.59
CA LYS A 55 22.74 -17.30 5.76
C LYS A 55 21.38 -16.65 5.91
N ILE A 56 20.37 -17.15 5.21
CA ILE A 56 18.99 -16.64 5.28
C ILE A 56 18.11 -17.71 5.91
N HIS A 57 17.49 -17.39 7.05
CA HIS A 57 16.62 -18.29 7.77
C HIS A 57 15.16 -17.93 7.55
N ARG A 58 14.32 -18.95 7.33
CA ARG A 58 12.85 -18.83 7.17
C ARG A 58 12.40 -17.93 6.00
N GLY A 59 13.14 -17.92 4.90
CA GLY A 59 12.64 -17.34 3.64
C GLY A 59 11.46 -18.13 3.07
N ALA A 60 10.63 -17.50 2.24
CA ALA A 60 9.61 -18.21 1.48
C ALA A 60 10.26 -19.36 0.67
N LEU A 61 9.67 -20.57 0.72
CA LEU A 61 10.21 -21.77 0.06
C LEU A 61 10.62 -21.44 -1.40
N GLY A 62 11.90 -21.65 -1.72
CA GLY A 62 12.45 -21.47 -3.07
C GLY A 62 13.10 -20.11 -3.35
N ASN A 63 12.98 -19.12 -2.46
CA ASN A 63 13.62 -17.82 -2.64
C ASN A 63 14.88 -17.73 -1.77
N GLY A 64 16.02 -18.10 -2.34
CA GLY A 64 17.33 -17.86 -1.74
C GLY A 64 17.75 -16.38 -1.77
N SER A 65 16.85 -15.42 -1.64
CA SER A 65 17.21 -14.00 -1.67
C SER A 65 16.41 -13.17 -0.66
N VAL A 66 17.05 -12.15 -0.10
CA VAL A 66 16.44 -11.17 0.79
C VAL A 66 16.53 -9.77 0.16
N ALA A 67 15.49 -8.96 0.37
CA ALA A 67 15.43 -7.58 -0.08
C ALA A 67 15.40 -6.64 1.12
N PHE A 68 16.30 -5.66 1.13
CA PHE A 68 16.32 -4.58 2.10
C PHE A 68 15.81 -3.29 1.46
N PHE A 69 15.01 -2.52 2.19
CA PHE A 69 14.56 -1.20 1.76
C PHE A 69 14.50 -0.27 2.98
N PRO A 70 14.71 1.04 2.81
CA PRO A 70 14.68 1.97 3.94
C PRO A 70 13.35 1.89 4.70
N GLY A 71 13.42 1.71 6.01
CA GLY A 71 12.27 1.55 6.91
C GLY A 71 11.85 0.11 7.21
N VAL A 72 12.44 -0.90 6.57
CA VAL A 72 12.13 -2.31 6.88
C VAL A 72 12.67 -2.69 8.26
N LEU A 73 11.87 -3.44 9.04
CA LEU A 73 12.33 -4.08 10.27
C LEU A 73 13.01 -5.41 9.92
N VAL A 74 14.19 -5.63 10.50
CA VAL A 74 15.00 -6.83 10.24
C VAL A 74 15.45 -7.43 11.56
N ALA A 75 15.53 -8.75 11.58
CA ALA A 75 16.21 -9.50 12.63
C ALA A 75 17.53 -10.01 12.05
N LEU A 76 18.66 -9.52 12.57
CA LEU A 76 20.00 -9.81 12.05
C LEU A 76 20.87 -10.46 13.12
N ARG A 77 21.68 -11.44 12.73
CA ARG A 77 22.72 -12.03 13.57
C ARG A 77 24.09 -11.71 13.01
N GLY A 78 25.02 -11.34 13.87
CA GLY A 78 26.32 -10.86 13.44
C GLY A 78 27.30 -10.59 14.57
N ARG A 79 28.33 -9.80 14.27
CA ARG A 79 29.36 -9.38 15.22
C ARG A 79 29.65 -7.89 15.10
N ASN A 80 29.82 -7.23 16.23
CA ASN A 80 30.34 -5.86 16.32
C ASN A 80 31.58 -5.84 17.21
N GLY A 81 32.75 -6.10 16.63
CA GLY A 81 34.00 -6.23 17.38
C GLY A 81 34.66 -4.90 17.78
N GLY A 82 34.24 -3.77 17.20
CA GLY A 82 34.95 -2.49 17.34
C GLY A 82 34.07 -1.23 17.39
N GLY A 83 32.74 -1.36 17.45
CA GLY A 83 31.79 -0.25 17.55
C GLY A 83 31.52 0.51 16.25
N GLY A 84 32.37 0.37 15.22
CA GLY A 84 32.26 1.12 13.96
C GLY A 84 31.32 0.52 12.91
N TYR A 85 31.00 -0.77 12.99
CA TYR A 85 30.07 -1.46 12.08
C TYR A 85 29.58 -2.78 12.70
N PHE A 86 28.47 -3.31 12.19
CA PHE A 86 27.93 -4.62 12.57
C PHE A 86 27.99 -5.55 11.35
N GLN A 87 28.89 -6.54 11.38
CA GLN A 87 29.03 -7.51 10.31
C GLN A 87 27.95 -8.57 10.40
N VAL A 88 27.09 -8.63 9.38
CA VAL A 88 25.94 -9.53 9.34
C VAL A 88 26.35 -10.89 8.78
N SER A 89 26.15 -11.95 9.55
CA SER A 89 26.36 -13.33 9.11
C SER A 89 25.05 -14.06 8.79
N GLU A 90 23.95 -13.69 9.44
CA GLU A 90 22.65 -14.34 9.22
C GLU A 90 21.50 -13.32 9.22
N VAL A 91 20.50 -13.58 8.37
CA VAL A 91 19.25 -12.82 8.31
C VAL A 91 18.11 -13.73 8.74
N LEU A 92 17.34 -13.30 9.75
CA LEU A 92 16.22 -14.03 10.31
C LEU A 92 14.92 -13.37 9.79
N MET A 93 14.19 -14.06 8.93
CA MET A 93 12.93 -13.54 8.42
C MET A 93 11.84 -13.64 9.50
N PRO A 94 11.02 -12.58 9.70
CA PRO A 94 9.92 -12.63 10.66
C PRO A 94 8.90 -13.71 10.26
N PRO A 95 8.26 -14.39 11.24
CA PRO A 95 7.25 -15.39 10.94
C PRO A 95 6.05 -14.75 10.24
N VAL A 96 5.41 -15.50 9.33
CA VAL A 96 4.15 -15.08 8.70
C VAL A 96 3.06 -15.06 9.77
N LEU A 97 2.27 -14.00 9.79
CA LEU A 97 1.12 -13.91 10.68
C LEU A 97 0.15 -15.07 10.41
N PRO A 98 -0.40 -15.72 11.45
CA PRO A 98 -1.39 -16.76 11.24
C PRO A 98 -2.61 -16.18 10.51
N PRO A 99 -3.28 -16.96 9.65
CA PRO A 99 -4.51 -16.52 9.02
C PRO A 99 -5.54 -16.16 10.10
N ALA A 100 -6.35 -15.12 9.82
CA ALA A 100 -7.45 -14.77 10.71
C ALA A 100 -8.39 -15.99 10.89
N PRO A 101 -8.95 -16.21 12.08
CA PRO A 101 -9.91 -17.28 12.29
C PRO A 101 -11.06 -17.12 11.30
N SER A 102 -11.30 -18.14 10.48
CA SER A 102 -12.39 -18.12 9.52
C SER A 102 -13.70 -18.04 10.29
N VAL A 103 -14.44 -16.93 10.14
CA VAL A 103 -15.83 -16.89 10.57
C VAL A 103 -16.56 -17.89 9.68
N THR A 104 -16.98 -19.02 10.24
CA THR A 104 -17.78 -20.02 9.54
C THR A 104 -19.15 -19.41 9.23
N SER A 105 -19.23 -18.65 8.14
CA SER A 105 -20.51 -18.35 7.52
C SER A 105 -20.98 -19.64 6.85
N GLU A 106 -22.08 -20.19 7.32
CA GLU A 106 -22.74 -21.42 6.81
C GLU A 106 -23.16 -21.33 5.33
N ALA A 107 -22.91 -20.19 4.67
CA ALA A 107 -23.14 -19.99 3.26
C ALA A 107 -21.86 -20.29 2.46
N ASN A 108 -21.72 -21.54 2.01
CA ASN A 108 -20.83 -21.97 0.91
C ASN A 108 -21.24 -21.35 -0.46
N SER A 109 -21.78 -20.13 -0.49
CA SER A 109 -22.14 -19.46 -1.73
C SER A 109 -20.91 -18.80 -2.33
N ALA A 110 -20.55 -19.18 -3.55
CA ALA A 110 -19.57 -18.44 -4.34
C ALA A 110 -19.97 -16.96 -4.41
N PHE A 111 -19.04 -16.07 -4.07
CA PHE A 111 -19.25 -14.62 -4.07
C PHE A 111 -18.43 -13.97 -5.19
N SER A 112 -19.04 -13.03 -5.91
CA SER A 112 -18.42 -12.36 -7.06
C SER A 112 -18.07 -10.90 -6.72
N MET A 113 -16.83 -10.52 -7.01
CA MET A 113 -16.33 -9.17 -6.74
C MET A 113 -15.60 -8.61 -7.95
N PHE A 114 -15.82 -7.33 -8.23
CA PHE A 114 -15.09 -6.57 -9.22
C PHE A 114 -14.21 -5.54 -8.51
N ILE A 115 -12.92 -5.49 -8.84
CA ILE A 115 -11.95 -4.58 -8.22
C ILE A 115 -11.28 -3.75 -9.32
N ALA A 116 -11.23 -2.44 -9.13
CA ALA A 116 -10.51 -1.55 -10.02
C ALA A 116 -9.86 -0.38 -9.26
N SER A 117 -8.73 0.10 -9.76
CA SER A 117 -8.02 1.26 -9.25
C SER A 117 -7.86 2.29 -10.36
N GLY A 118 -8.05 3.56 -10.02
CA GLY A 118 -7.76 4.67 -10.91
C GLY A 118 -6.26 4.80 -11.25
N PRO A 119 -5.89 5.70 -12.18
CA PRO A 119 -6.78 6.69 -12.82
C PRO A 119 -7.80 6.07 -13.80
N TYR A 120 -8.98 6.67 -13.86
CA TYR A 120 -10.13 6.17 -14.64
C TYR A 120 -10.28 6.83 -16.02
N THR A 121 -9.35 7.72 -16.36
CA THR A 121 -9.25 8.44 -17.63
C THR A 121 -7.77 8.49 -18.03
N PRO A 122 -7.43 8.45 -19.34
CA PRO A 122 -6.06 8.60 -19.78
C PRO A 122 -5.59 10.05 -19.62
N ASP A 123 -4.27 10.26 -19.58
CA ASP A 123 -3.66 11.60 -19.43
C ASP A 123 -3.95 12.55 -20.62
N THR A 124 -4.46 12.01 -21.74
CA THR A 124 -4.74 12.75 -22.97
C THR A 124 -6.05 13.53 -22.95
N ASP A 125 -7.05 13.08 -22.16
CA ASP A 125 -8.38 13.67 -22.12
C ASP A 125 -9.16 13.32 -20.85
N LEU A 126 -10.11 14.19 -20.48
CA LEU A 126 -11.09 13.97 -19.41
C LEU A 126 -12.38 13.28 -19.92
N GLY A 127 -12.25 12.40 -20.92
CA GLY A 127 -13.36 11.66 -21.50
C GLY A 127 -13.78 10.43 -20.69
N PHE A 128 -12.96 9.92 -19.76
CA PHE A 128 -13.28 8.74 -18.94
C PHE A 128 -13.65 7.50 -19.79
N ARG A 129 -13.06 7.34 -20.98
CA ARG A 129 -13.34 6.19 -21.85
C ARG A 129 -13.07 4.83 -21.17
N PRO A 130 -11.95 4.65 -20.42
CA PRO A 130 -11.68 3.41 -19.70
C PRO A 130 -12.79 3.09 -18.69
N TRP A 131 -13.22 4.08 -17.91
CA TRP A 131 -14.31 3.93 -16.96
C TRP A 131 -15.63 3.54 -17.61
N ARG A 132 -16.01 4.18 -18.73
CA ARG A 132 -17.24 3.82 -19.46
C ARG A 132 -17.22 2.37 -19.94
N SER A 133 -16.08 1.90 -20.45
CA SER A 133 -15.93 0.50 -20.83
C SER A 133 -16.04 -0.45 -19.63
N MET A 134 -15.44 -0.05 -18.51
CA MET A 134 -15.44 -0.81 -17.26
C MET A 134 -16.85 -0.93 -16.67
N ILE A 135 -17.62 0.17 -16.58
CA ILE A 135 -18.97 0.14 -16.03
C ILE A 135 -19.91 -0.72 -16.89
N THR A 136 -19.76 -0.72 -18.22
CA THR A 136 -20.49 -1.63 -19.10
C THR A 136 -20.16 -3.10 -18.80
N LYS A 137 -18.90 -3.41 -18.47
CA LYS A 137 -18.52 -4.77 -18.05
C LYS A 137 -19.14 -5.13 -16.71
N ILE A 138 -19.08 -4.23 -15.72
CA ILE A 138 -19.69 -4.42 -14.40
C ILE A 138 -21.20 -4.69 -14.52
N GLN A 139 -21.90 -3.90 -15.33
CA GLN A 139 -23.33 -4.07 -15.62
C GLN A 139 -23.66 -5.43 -16.23
N LYS A 140 -22.77 -5.98 -17.07
CA LYS A 140 -22.94 -7.32 -17.67
C LYS A 140 -22.65 -8.44 -16.68
N THR A 141 -21.60 -8.29 -15.86
CA THR A 141 -21.18 -9.34 -14.91
C THR A 141 -21.97 -9.34 -13.60
N LYS A 142 -22.63 -8.24 -13.26
CA LYS A 142 -23.46 -8.06 -12.06
C LYS A 142 -22.81 -8.63 -10.79
N PRO A 143 -21.58 -8.20 -10.43
CA PRO A 143 -20.91 -8.69 -9.24
C PRO A 143 -21.68 -8.33 -7.96
N ALA A 144 -21.56 -9.16 -6.94
CA ALA A 144 -22.11 -8.86 -5.62
C ALA A 144 -21.43 -7.63 -4.98
N VAL A 145 -20.12 -7.44 -5.21
CA VAL A 145 -19.37 -6.25 -4.76
C VAL A 145 -18.59 -5.60 -5.89
N VAL A 146 -18.61 -4.27 -5.93
CA VAL A 146 -17.74 -3.44 -6.78
C VAL A 146 -16.83 -2.59 -5.88
N LEU A 147 -15.54 -2.90 -5.81
CA LEU A 147 -14.55 -2.12 -5.07
C LEU A 147 -13.76 -1.21 -6.02
N LEU A 148 -13.85 0.10 -5.80
CA LEU A 148 -13.22 1.11 -6.62
C LEU A 148 -12.26 1.94 -5.77
N LEU A 149 -11.02 2.01 -6.22
CA LEU A 149 -9.92 2.68 -5.54
C LEU A 149 -9.55 3.93 -6.33
N GLY A 150 -9.36 5.05 -5.65
CA GLY A 150 -8.93 6.30 -6.30
C GLY A 150 -7.56 6.18 -7.00
N PRO A 151 -7.14 7.22 -7.74
CA PRO A 151 -7.83 8.49 -7.87
C PRO A 151 -9.00 8.44 -8.86
N PHE A 152 -10.15 8.96 -8.45
CA PHE A 152 -11.35 9.16 -9.27
C PHE A 152 -11.21 10.40 -10.14
N ILE A 153 -10.89 11.54 -9.51
CA ILE A 153 -10.44 12.76 -10.17
C ILE A 153 -9.01 13.00 -9.73
N ASP A 154 -8.08 12.74 -10.63
CA ASP A 154 -6.66 12.76 -10.32
C ASP A 154 -6.11 14.18 -10.33
N ALA A 155 -5.66 14.64 -9.16
CA ALA A 155 -5.02 15.94 -8.99
C ALA A 155 -3.72 16.08 -9.81
N LEU A 156 -3.12 14.97 -10.26
CA LEU A 156 -1.93 14.96 -11.10
C LEU A 156 -2.23 14.84 -12.60
N HIS A 157 -3.50 14.71 -13.01
CA HIS A 157 -3.86 14.65 -14.43
C HIS A 157 -3.47 15.96 -15.15
N PRO A 158 -2.81 15.92 -16.34
CA PRO A 158 -2.28 17.12 -16.98
C PRO A 158 -3.30 18.25 -17.13
N GLN A 159 -4.48 17.96 -17.66
CA GLN A 159 -5.56 18.96 -17.85
C GLN A 159 -6.14 19.51 -16.54
N ILE A 160 -6.19 18.69 -15.49
CA ILE A 160 -6.64 19.13 -14.16
C ILE A 160 -5.60 20.09 -13.58
N LYS A 161 -4.33 19.77 -13.76
CA LYS A 161 -3.20 20.54 -13.25
C LYS A 161 -3.00 21.88 -13.97
N SER A 162 -3.27 21.92 -15.28
CA SER A 162 -3.24 23.14 -16.10
C SER A 162 -4.52 23.98 -15.97
N GLY A 163 -5.58 23.44 -15.38
CA GLY A 163 -6.88 24.11 -15.29
C GLY A 163 -7.67 24.10 -16.61
N GLU A 164 -7.25 23.30 -17.59
CA GLU A 164 -7.95 23.08 -18.86
C GLU A 164 -9.13 22.13 -18.67
N VAL A 165 -10.14 22.58 -17.91
CA VAL A 165 -11.28 21.77 -17.53
C VAL A 165 -12.58 22.50 -17.84
N ASP A 166 -13.45 21.88 -18.64
CA ASP A 166 -14.73 22.47 -19.06
C ASP A 166 -15.80 22.48 -17.95
N SER A 167 -15.56 21.78 -16.83
CA SER A 167 -16.51 21.70 -15.72
C SER A 167 -15.81 21.55 -14.37
N PRO A 168 -16.42 22.04 -13.26
CA PRO A 168 -15.84 21.89 -11.93
C PRO A 168 -15.54 20.41 -11.61
N PRO A 169 -14.42 20.09 -10.95
CA PRO A 169 -14.04 18.73 -10.59
C PRO A 169 -15.13 17.92 -9.86
N LEU A 170 -15.91 18.60 -9.01
CA LEU A 170 -17.04 18.00 -8.32
C LEU A 170 -18.13 17.51 -9.30
N ASN A 171 -18.44 18.32 -10.33
CA ASN A 171 -19.40 17.96 -11.37
C ASN A 171 -18.88 16.83 -12.25
N LEU A 172 -17.57 16.81 -12.56
CA LEU A 172 -16.95 15.69 -13.26
C LEU A 172 -17.10 14.39 -12.47
N PHE A 173 -16.77 14.41 -11.18
CA PHE A 173 -16.90 13.21 -10.34
C PHE A 173 -18.34 12.71 -10.28
N ARG A 174 -19.31 13.61 -10.09
CA ARG A 174 -20.72 13.26 -10.08
C ARG A 174 -21.16 12.62 -11.39
N THR A 175 -21.01 13.35 -12.50
CA THR A 175 -21.55 12.94 -13.80
C THR A 175 -20.81 11.76 -14.41
N ARG A 176 -19.50 11.65 -14.15
CA ARG A 176 -18.67 10.60 -14.75
C ARG A 176 -18.61 9.37 -13.88
N ILE A 177 -18.49 9.49 -12.56
CA ILE A 177 -18.26 8.35 -11.67
C ILE A 177 -19.54 7.94 -10.95
N ILE A 178 -20.22 8.88 -10.28
CA ILE A 178 -21.34 8.53 -9.40
C ILE A 178 -22.62 8.19 -10.18
N ASP A 179 -23.06 9.03 -11.11
CA ASP A 179 -24.34 8.81 -11.80
C ASP A 179 -24.38 7.45 -12.54
N PRO A 180 -23.31 7.00 -13.24
CA PRO A 180 -23.28 5.66 -13.84
C PRO A 180 -23.27 4.51 -12.81
N GLN A 181 -22.63 4.70 -11.65
CA GLN A 181 -22.66 3.70 -10.57
C GLN A 181 -24.06 3.56 -9.99
N ARG A 182 -24.73 4.69 -9.73
CA ARG A 182 -26.10 4.70 -9.22
C ARG A 182 -27.04 3.98 -10.20
N ALA A 183 -26.96 4.32 -11.48
CA ALA A 183 -27.75 3.65 -12.52
C ALA A 183 -27.50 2.13 -12.56
N TYR A 184 -26.28 1.67 -12.28
CA TYR A 184 -25.97 0.25 -12.15
C TYR A 184 -26.60 -0.39 -10.89
N LEU A 185 -26.45 0.25 -9.73
CA LEU A 185 -26.96 -0.28 -8.46
C LEU A 185 -28.50 -0.31 -8.43
N ASP A 186 -29.16 0.65 -9.07
CA ASP A 186 -30.62 0.67 -9.25
C ASP A 186 -31.09 -0.52 -10.13
N LEU A 187 -30.26 -0.97 -11.08
CA LEU A 187 -30.55 -2.10 -11.98
C LEU A 187 -30.26 -3.47 -11.35
N VAL A 188 -29.37 -3.53 -10.34
CA VAL A 188 -28.88 -4.78 -9.74
C VAL A 188 -29.09 -4.72 -8.22
N PRO A 189 -30.33 -4.97 -7.74
CA PRO A 189 -30.62 -4.95 -6.31
C PRO A 189 -29.79 -6.02 -5.59
N GLY A 190 -29.15 -5.62 -4.49
CA GLY A 190 -28.27 -6.48 -3.69
C GLY A 190 -26.78 -6.41 -4.06
N SER A 191 -26.41 -5.77 -5.18
CA SER A 191 -25.02 -5.40 -5.42
C SER A 191 -24.63 -4.21 -4.52
N ILE A 192 -23.40 -4.21 -4.02
CA ILE A 192 -22.86 -3.07 -3.25
C ILE A 192 -21.60 -2.50 -3.90
N ALA A 193 -21.43 -1.19 -3.82
CA ALA A 193 -20.24 -0.49 -4.27
C ALA A 193 -19.43 0.00 -3.06
N ILE A 194 -18.11 -0.14 -3.12
CA ILE A 194 -17.19 0.34 -2.08
C ILE A 194 -16.20 1.30 -2.74
N LEU A 195 -16.13 2.54 -2.25
CA LEU A 195 -15.21 3.56 -2.73
C LEU A 195 -14.09 3.77 -1.71
N VAL A 196 -12.84 3.68 -2.14
CA VAL A 196 -11.65 3.96 -1.31
C VAL A 196 -10.90 5.15 -1.90
N PRO A 197 -10.66 6.23 -1.13
CA PRO A 197 -9.92 7.38 -1.63
C PRO A 197 -8.44 7.08 -1.87
N SER A 198 -7.81 7.95 -2.64
CA SER A 198 -6.37 8.04 -2.86
C SER A 198 -5.85 9.42 -2.47
N VAL A 199 -4.57 9.52 -2.09
CA VAL A 199 -3.91 10.80 -1.79
C VAL A 199 -3.84 11.73 -3.00
N ARG A 200 -4.14 11.20 -4.18
CA ARG A 200 -4.24 11.94 -5.44
C ARG A 200 -5.66 12.37 -5.78
N ASP A 201 -6.67 12.03 -4.98
CA ASP A 201 -8.04 12.47 -5.22
C ASP A 201 -8.18 13.97 -4.97
N LEU A 202 -8.47 14.73 -6.02
CA LEU A 202 -8.64 16.18 -5.96
C LEU A 202 -9.78 16.61 -5.03
N LEU A 203 -10.78 15.75 -4.84
CA LEU A 203 -11.94 16.02 -4.00
C LEU A 203 -11.72 15.71 -2.52
N SER A 204 -10.60 15.07 -2.17
CA SER A 204 -10.27 14.81 -0.77
C SER A 204 -9.67 16.07 -0.15
N ASP A 205 -10.25 16.54 0.95
CA ASP A 205 -9.62 17.54 1.83
C ASP A 205 -8.40 16.98 2.58
N HIS A 206 -8.25 15.65 2.55
CA HIS A 206 -7.20 14.91 3.24
C HIS A 206 -6.26 14.23 2.25
N ALA A 207 -5.21 14.95 1.87
CA ALA A 207 -4.20 14.53 0.88
C ALA A 207 -2.99 13.80 1.48
N VAL A 208 -3.11 13.25 2.69
CA VAL A 208 -2.03 12.53 3.39
C VAL A 208 -2.49 11.14 3.82
N PHE A 209 -1.56 10.19 3.85
CA PHE A 209 -1.83 8.83 4.33
C PHE A 209 -1.58 8.73 5.85
N PRO A 210 -2.40 8.01 6.62
CA PRO A 210 -3.64 7.32 6.23
C PRO A 210 -4.80 8.30 6.00
N GLN A 211 -5.69 8.02 5.04
CA GLN A 211 -6.83 8.87 4.71
C GLN A 211 -8.12 8.40 5.40
N THR A 212 -8.86 9.38 5.94
CA THR A 212 -10.27 9.27 6.29
C THR A 212 -11.15 8.95 5.07
N VAL A 213 -12.42 8.61 5.30
CA VAL A 213 -13.41 8.44 4.23
C VAL A 213 -13.50 9.73 3.43
N THR A 214 -13.63 9.62 2.11
CA THR A 214 -13.58 10.78 1.20
C THR A 214 -14.47 11.91 1.71
N CYS A 215 -13.87 13.11 1.82
CA CYS A 215 -14.54 14.34 2.25
C CYS A 215 -15.90 14.50 1.57
N ARG A 216 -16.92 14.68 2.41
CA ARG A 216 -18.30 15.13 2.12
C ARG A 216 -18.56 15.38 0.64
N ILE A 217 -19.11 14.38 -0.06
CA ILE A 217 -20.01 14.70 -1.18
C ILE A 217 -21.02 15.67 -0.58
N PRO A 218 -21.05 16.95 -1.00
CA PRO A 218 -21.69 18.00 -0.22
C PRO A 218 -23.12 17.60 0.14
N THR A 219 -23.47 17.72 1.43
CA THR A 219 -24.78 17.33 1.99
C THR A 219 -25.95 18.08 1.35
N GLU A 220 -25.65 19.20 0.69
CA GLU A 220 -26.54 19.96 -0.20
C GLU A 220 -27.00 19.18 -1.45
N TYR A 221 -26.37 18.03 -1.75
CA TYR A 221 -26.82 17.05 -2.74
C TYR A 221 -27.34 15.74 -2.11
N GLY A 222 -27.52 15.73 -0.78
CA GLY A 222 -28.39 14.81 -0.05
C GLY A 222 -27.70 13.95 1.01
N SER A 223 -28.17 14.04 2.26
CA SER A 223 -28.05 12.98 3.28
C SER A 223 -28.63 11.62 2.81
N ALA A 224 -29.36 11.60 1.69
CA ALA A 224 -29.86 10.41 0.99
C ALA A 224 -28.84 9.81 0.00
N PHE A 225 -27.73 10.51 -0.31
CA PHE A 225 -26.75 10.11 -1.32
C PHE A 225 -25.93 8.87 -0.91
N ILE A 226 -25.76 8.65 0.40
CA ILE A 226 -25.07 7.48 0.97
C ILE A 226 -26.05 6.54 1.70
N LYS A 227 -27.24 7.04 2.09
CA LYS A 227 -28.22 6.27 2.86
C LYS A 227 -29.29 5.54 2.04
N THR A 228 -29.28 5.61 0.71
CA THR A 228 -30.35 4.96 -0.09
C THR A 228 -29.89 4.02 -1.18
N VAL A 229 -28.58 3.88 -1.47
CA VAL A 229 -28.15 2.91 -2.49
C VAL A 229 -26.77 2.36 -2.14
N TYR A 230 -26.71 1.23 -1.44
CA TYR A 230 -25.63 0.22 -1.37
C TYR A 230 -24.17 0.64 -1.60
N THR A 231 -23.78 1.88 -1.29
CA THR A 231 -22.47 2.47 -1.60
C THR A 231 -21.82 2.89 -0.29
N THR A 232 -20.69 2.27 0.05
CA THR A 232 -19.94 2.54 1.29
C THR A 232 -18.59 3.14 0.95
N THR A 233 -18.24 4.26 1.57
CA THR A 233 -16.87 4.79 1.51
C THR A 233 -16.02 4.19 2.61
N ALA A 234 -14.82 3.70 2.28
CA ALA A 234 -13.90 3.12 3.26
C ALA A 234 -12.63 3.98 3.42
N LEU A 235 -11.95 3.80 4.56
CA LEU A 235 -10.66 4.45 4.87
C LEU A 235 -9.56 3.93 3.94
N ASN A 236 -8.50 4.72 3.77
CA ASN A 236 -7.27 4.27 3.12
C ASN A 236 -6.09 4.29 4.11
N PRO A 237 -5.62 3.13 4.62
CA PRO A 237 -6.04 1.77 4.30
C PRO A 237 -7.25 1.33 5.12
N SER A 238 -7.90 0.25 4.72
CA SER A 238 -8.98 -0.40 5.50
C SER A 238 -8.91 -1.92 5.36
N PHE A 239 -9.50 -2.64 6.33
CA PHE A 239 -9.61 -4.10 6.31
C PHE A 239 -11.10 -4.45 6.37
N THR A 240 -11.60 -5.22 5.40
CA THR A 240 -12.98 -5.70 5.39
C THR A 240 -13.04 -7.20 5.69
N SER A 241 -14.09 -7.67 6.36
CA SER A 241 -14.21 -9.09 6.76
C SER A 241 -14.46 -10.01 5.57
N THR A 242 -15.01 -9.49 4.47
CA THR A 242 -15.17 -10.20 3.17
C THR A 242 -13.94 -10.03 2.26
N GLY A 243 -12.75 -9.86 2.85
CA GLY A 243 -11.47 -9.72 2.14
C GLY A 243 -10.66 -8.50 2.64
N ALA A 244 -9.35 -8.67 2.80
CA ALA A 244 -8.45 -7.57 3.18
C ALA A 244 -7.96 -6.83 1.92
N TYR A 245 -8.13 -5.50 1.86
CA TYR A 245 -7.68 -4.68 0.73
C TYR A 245 -6.92 -3.45 1.20
N VAL A 246 -5.62 -3.42 0.95
CA VAL A 246 -4.77 -2.25 1.24
C VAL A 246 -4.51 -1.51 -0.07
N VAL A 247 -4.98 -0.26 -0.17
CA VAL A 247 -4.71 0.61 -1.33
C VAL A 247 -3.47 1.42 -1.07
N SER A 248 -2.32 0.94 -1.52
CA SER A 248 -1.15 1.79 -1.55
C SER A 248 -0.20 1.35 -2.64
N ASP A 249 0.46 2.30 -3.30
CA ASP A 249 1.55 2.03 -4.24
C ASP A 249 2.84 1.58 -3.51
N VAL A 250 2.68 0.90 -2.36
CA VAL A 250 3.77 0.41 -1.51
C VAL A 250 4.64 -0.55 -2.30
N ALA A 251 4.07 -1.43 -3.12
CA ALA A 251 4.85 -2.36 -3.93
C ALA A 251 5.80 -1.65 -4.91
N ARG A 252 5.33 -0.61 -5.61
CA ARG A 252 6.19 0.17 -6.52
C ARG A 252 7.19 1.03 -5.75
N ALA A 253 6.77 1.66 -4.65
CA ALA A 253 7.63 2.49 -3.83
C ALA A 253 8.76 1.70 -3.14
N VAL A 254 8.49 0.44 -2.76
CA VAL A 254 9.48 -0.50 -2.23
C VAL A 254 10.40 -0.96 -3.36
N LYS A 255 9.87 -1.42 -4.50
CA LYS A 255 10.69 -1.90 -5.64
C LYS A 255 11.63 -0.83 -6.21
N LYS A 256 11.27 0.45 -6.16
CA LYS A 256 12.17 1.54 -6.61
C LYS A 256 13.37 1.75 -5.67
N ARG A 257 13.28 1.28 -4.43
CA ARG A 257 14.23 1.57 -3.35
C ARG A 257 14.83 0.31 -2.72
N ASP A 258 14.51 -0.88 -3.23
CA ASP A 258 15.02 -2.13 -2.70
C ASP A 258 16.46 -2.41 -3.16
N CYS A 259 17.22 -3.05 -2.28
CA CYS A 259 18.45 -3.74 -2.61
C CYS A 259 18.24 -5.24 -2.38
N ARG A 260 18.52 -6.08 -3.39
CA ARG A 260 18.34 -7.53 -3.32
C ARG A 260 19.67 -8.24 -3.21
N ARG A 261 19.76 -9.21 -2.31
CA ARG A 261 20.88 -10.13 -2.20
C ARG A 261 20.39 -11.56 -2.31
N SER A 262 20.95 -12.32 -3.25
CA SER A 262 20.76 -13.77 -3.38
C SER A 262 21.89 -14.52 -2.69
N LEU A 263 21.58 -15.70 -2.16
CA LEU A 263 22.54 -16.74 -1.85
C LEU A 263 23.33 -17.03 -3.12
N SER A 264 24.66 -17.04 -3.03
CA SER A 264 25.47 -17.70 -4.04
C SER A 264 25.10 -19.17 -4.03
N ALA A 265 24.78 -19.74 -5.18
CA ALA A 265 24.61 -21.19 -5.31
C ALA A 265 25.94 -21.86 -4.91
N SER A 266 25.89 -22.63 -3.82
CA SER A 266 26.89 -23.66 -3.52
C SER A 266 26.44 -24.97 -4.16
#